data_AF-A0A829S1M9-F1
#
_entry.id   AF-A0A829S1M9-F1
#
_cell.length_a   1.000
_cell.length_b   1.000
_cell.length_c   1.000
_cell.angle_alpha   90.00
_cell.angle_beta   90.00
_cell.angle_gamma   90.00
#
_symmetry.space_group_name_H-M   'P 1'
#
loop_
_entity.id
_entity.type
_entity.pdbx_description
1 polymer ?
#
loop_
_entity_poly.entity_id
_entity_poly.type
_entity_poly.pdbx_seq_one_letter_code
_entity_poly.pdbx_strand_id
1 'polypeptide(L)' 'MTGEKIAFVLDIQGGSTVTAWATGSIPEYVHGDLFIDLWKTMTNKSDDQIPRIVRFN' A
#
# COMPACT_ATOMS: atom_id res chain seq x y z
N MET A 1 10.83 -7.31 -1.06
CA MET A 1 9.78 -7.57 -0.04
C MET A 1 8.91 -8.73 -0.54
N THR A 2 8.48 -9.67 0.31
CA THR A 2 7.55 -10.75 -0.09
C THR A 2 6.11 -10.35 0.21
N GLY A 3 5.13 -10.98 -0.45
CA GLY A 3 3.70 -10.76 -0.16
C GLY A 3 3.34 -10.99 1.31
N GLU A 4 3.91 -12.03 1.94
CA GLU A 4 3.71 -12.31 3.37
C GLU A 4 4.22 -11.19 4.29
N LYS A 5 5.36 -10.58 3.96
CA LYS A 5 5.90 -9.46 4.74
C LYS A 5 5.02 -8.21 4.60
N ILE A 6 4.48 -7.99 3.40
CA ILE A 6 3.54 -6.89 3.15
C ILE A 6 2.25 -7.13 3.92
N ALA A 7 1.72 -8.35 3.88
CA ALA A 7 0.50 -8.71 4.58
C ALA A 7 0.62 -8.53 6.10
N PHE A 8 1.78 -8.89 6.66
CA PHE A 8 2.10 -8.65 8.06
C PHE A 8 2.12 -7.16 8.43
N VAL A 9 2.72 -6.31 7.59
CA VAL A 9 2.78 -4.85 7.84
C VAL A 9 1.41 -4.20 7.74
N LEU A 10 0.58 -4.66 6.80
CA LEU A 10 -0.75 -4.10 6.55
C LEU A 10 -1.85 -4.69 7.44
N ASP A 11 -1.53 -5.67 8.30
CA ASP A 11 -2.48 -6.41 9.14
C ASP A 11 -3.66 -7.03 8.36
N ILE A 12 -3.36 -7.67 7.22
CA ILE A 12 -4.36 -8.30 6.33
C ILE A 12 -4.19 -9.83 6.26
N GLN A 13 -5.20 -10.52 5.73
CA GLN A 13 -5.19 -11.97 5.55
C GLN A 13 -4.18 -12.45 4.48
N GLY A 14 -2.91 -12.54 4.87
CA GLY A 14 -1.87 -13.29 4.17
C GLY A 14 -1.40 -12.71 2.83
N GLY A 15 -0.29 -13.26 2.30
CA GLY A 15 0.31 -12.80 1.05
C GLY A 15 -0.51 -13.08 -0.21
N SER A 16 -1.51 -13.97 -0.15
CA SER A 16 -2.45 -14.21 -1.25
C SER A 16 -3.29 -12.96 -1.56
N THR A 17 -3.70 -12.21 -0.53
CA THR A 17 -4.43 -10.93 -0.67
C THR A 17 -3.58 -9.90 -1.41
N VAL A 18 -2.29 -9.81 -1.07
CA VAL A 18 -1.33 -8.94 -1.76
C VAL A 18 -1.14 -9.35 -3.21
N THR A 19 -1.11 -10.66 -3.48
CA THR A 19 -0.99 -11.20 -4.85
C THR A 19 -2.23 -10.84 -5.68
N ALA A 20 -3.43 -10.95 -5.10
CA ALA A 20 -4.67 -10.56 -5.77
C ALA A 20 -4.66 -9.08 -6.20
N TRP A 21 -4.14 -8.18 -5.36
CA TRP A 21 -3.99 -6.77 -5.70
C TRP A 21 -3.02 -6.53 -6.86
N ALA A 22 -1.90 -7.27 -6.88
CA ALA A 22 -0.96 -7.21 -7.99
C ALA A 22 -1.58 -7.66 -9.33
N THR A 23 -2.65 -8.47 -9.29
CA THR A 23 -3.40 -8.94 -10.45
C THR A 23 -4.65 -8.11 -10.78
N GLY A 24 -4.91 -7.02 -10.06
CA GLY A 24 -5.96 -6.05 -10.38
C GLY A 24 -7.14 -6.02 -9.41
N SER A 25 -7.11 -6.79 -8.31
CA SER A 25 -8.07 -6.59 -7.21
C SER A 25 -7.81 -5.25 -6.50
N ILE A 26 -8.86 -4.60 -6.02
CA ILE A 26 -8.75 -3.30 -5.35
C ILE A 26 -8.45 -3.52 -3.86
N PRO A 27 -7.42 -2.87 -3.27
CA PRO A 27 -7.19 -2.91 -1.84
C PRO A 27 -8.32 -2.28 -1.04
N GLU A 28 -8.57 -2.81 0.15
CA GLU A 28 -9.46 -2.18 1.11
C GLU A 28 -8.79 -0.94 1.70
N TYR A 29 -9.42 0.23 1.48
CA TYR A 29 -8.91 1.54 1.91
C TYR A 29 -8.87 1.71 3.44
N VAL A 30 -9.42 0.78 4.23
CA VAL A 30 -9.34 0.83 5.70
C VAL A 30 -7.89 0.79 6.20
N HIS A 31 -6.97 0.23 5.39
CA HIS A 31 -5.53 0.20 5.67
C HIS A 31 -4.75 1.33 4.98
N GLY A 32 -5.43 2.40 4.55
CA GLY A 32 -4.85 3.48 3.74
C GLY A 32 -3.58 4.10 4.34
N ASP A 33 -3.58 4.35 5.66
CA ASP A 33 -2.40 4.92 6.34
C ASP A 33 -1.21 3.96 6.33
N LEU A 34 -1.45 2.66 6.59
CA LEU A 34 -0.41 1.62 6.54
C LEU A 34 0.16 1.45 5.12
N PHE A 35 -0.67 1.64 4.08
CA PHE A 35 -0.20 1.67 2.70
C PHE A 35 0.74 2.83 2.41
N ILE A 36 0.42 4.01 2.94
CA ILE A 36 1.29 5.19 2.79
C ILE A 36 2.61 4.97 3.54
N ASP A 37 2.58 4.41 4.75
CA ASP A 37 3.79 4.11 5.52
C ASP A 37 4.66 3.03 4.86
N LEU A 38 4.05 1.98 4.31
CA LEU A 38 4.73 0.97 3.51
C LEU A 38 5.39 1.59 2.27
N TRP A 39 4.66 2.46 1.56
CA TRP A 39 5.18 3.16 0.38
C TRP A 39 6.37 4.06 0.71
N LYS A 40 6.28 4.86 1.79
CA LYS A 40 7.40 5.69 2.29
C LYS A 40 8.62 4.85 2.60
N THR A 41 8.42 3.73 3.30
CA THR A 41 9.49 2.78 3.67
C THR A 41 10.15 2.17 2.43
N MET A 42 9.37 1.75 1.43
CA MET A 42 9.90 1.10 0.23
C MET A 42 10.57 2.04 -0.76
N THR A 43 10.18 3.32 -0.76
CA THR A 43 10.69 4.32 -1.71
C THR A 43 11.65 5.32 -1.10
N ASN A 44 11.87 5.23 0.22
CA ASN A 44 12.61 6.20 1.02
C ASN A 44 12.11 7.64 0.81
N LYS A 45 10.78 7.80 0.82
CA LYS A 45 10.09 9.08 0.61
C LYS A 45 9.45 9.57 1.89
N SER A 46 9.28 10.88 1.98
CA SER A 46 8.63 11.58 3.08
C SER A 46 7.23 12.07 2.72
N ASP A 47 6.50 12.58 3.72
CA ASP A 47 5.09 12.97 3.58
C ASP A 47 4.84 14.07 2.54
N ASP A 48 5.82 14.95 2.31
CA ASP A 48 5.78 16.00 1.27
C ASP A 48 5.79 15.43 -0.15
N GLN A 49 6.18 14.18 -0.31
CA GLN A 49 6.30 13.50 -1.60
C GLN A 49 5.13 12.55 -1.88
N ILE A 50 4.16 12.43 -0.95
CA ILE A 50 2.97 11.57 -1.13
C ILE A 50 2.25 12.00 -2.42
N PRO A 51 2.02 11.09 -3.38
CA PRO A 51 1.30 11.41 -4.60
C PRO A 51 -0.13 11.85 -4.27
N ARG A 52 -0.42 13.13 -4.46
CA ARG A 52 -1.78 13.66 -4.36
C ARG A 52 -2.38 13.71 -5.75
N ILE A 53 -3.57 13.16 -5.93
CA ILE A 53 -4.32 13.37 -7.17
C ILE A 53 -4.62 14.87 -7.26
N VAL A 54 -3.92 15.58 -8.14
CA VAL A 54 -4.27 16.94 -8.50
C VAL A 54 -5.51 16.84 -9.39
N ARG A 55 -6.69 16.98 -8.79
CA ARG A 55 -7.91 17.19 -9.57
C ARG A 55 -7.84 18.60 -10.12
N PHE A 56 -7.48 18.73 -11.39
CA PHE A 56 -7.71 19.97 -12.12
C PHE A 56 -9.22 20.12 -12.27
N ASN A 57 -9.78 21.17 -11.65
CA ASN A 57 -11.15 21.62 -11.86
C ASN A 57 -11.28 22.30 -13.22
#